data_AF-A0A4R3L696-F1
#
_entry.id   AF-A0A4R3L696-F1
#
_cell.length_a   1.000
_cell.length_b   1.000
_cell.length_c   1.000
_cell.angle_alpha   90.00
_cell.angle_beta   90.00
_cell.angle_gamma   90.00
#
_symmetry.space_group_name_H-M   'P 1'
#
loop_
_entity.id
_entity.type
_entity.pdbx_description
1 polymer ?
#
loop_
_entity_poly.entity_id
_entity_poly.type
_entity_poly.pdbx_seq_one_letter_code
_entity_poly.pdbx_strand_id
1 'polypeptide(L)'
;MKVFPHGSNVNFQTSTREMFDSHLEQLLQRYMEGKQILFGTIDVNNDELRIYGTATSVRINNENKECEFQYQLNDDSHQSGQISVSFDELLISHEASFDLLDEDHGTVPYKVIYVTFENPETGEETTYFFADEKGVSQPLSCVVEFWSQVSEVGRDVNFELTGCTANEFSRLLKQKKNSCCND
;
A
#
# COMPACT_ATOMS: atom_id res chain seq x y z
N MET A 1 14.23 -7.64 8.56
CA MET A 1 12.78 -7.86 8.66
C MET A 1 12.16 -6.66 9.33
N LYS A 2 11.51 -5.81 8.54
CA LYS A 2 10.77 -4.63 9.01
C LYS A 2 9.28 -4.98 9.07
N VAL A 3 8.58 -4.43 10.06
CA VAL A 3 7.12 -4.49 10.16
C VAL A 3 6.58 -3.10 9.91
N PHE A 4 5.50 -3.02 9.14
CA PHE A 4 4.84 -1.76 8.83
C PHE A 4 3.33 -2.00 8.67
N PRO A 5 2.49 -0.96 8.80
CA PRO A 5 1.07 -1.10 8.57
C PRO A 5 0.74 -1.36 7.10
N HIS A 6 -0.27 -2.19 6.88
CA HIS A 6 -0.96 -2.32 5.61
C HIS A 6 -2.44 -1.98 5.82
N GLY A 7 -2.85 -0.84 5.27
CA GLY A 7 -4.24 -0.44 5.21
C GLY A 7 -4.98 -1.14 4.07
N SER A 8 -6.23 -1.51 4.30
CA SER A 8 -7.08 -2.08 3.27
C SER A 8 -8.45 -1.45 3.37
N ASN A 9 -9.00 -1.02 2.23
CA ASN A 9 -10.37 -0.59 2.10
C ASN A 9 -11.03 -1.40 0.98
N VAL A 10 -11.94 -2.30 1.37
CA VAL A 10 -12.69 -3.13 0.43
C VAL A 10 -14.15 -2.74 0.53
N ASN A 11 -14.71 -2.14 -0.51
CA ASN A 11 -16.11 -1.70 -0.54
C ASN A 11 -16.49 -0.90 0.73
N PHE A 12 -15.66 0.09 1.09
CA PHE A 12 -15.82 0.97 2.25
C PHE A 12 -15.65 0.30 3.63
N GLN A 13 -15.20 -0.95 3.66
CA GLN A 13 -14.81 -1.64 4.88
C GLN A 13 -13.30 -1.52 5.09
N THR A 14 -12.91 -0.74 6.09
CA THR A 14 -11.51 -0.45 6.39
C THR A 14 -10.93 -1.43 7.40
N SER A 15 -9.72 -1.91 7.15
CA SER A 15 -8.93 -2.69 8.11
C SER A 15 -7.45 -2.35 7.99
N THR A 16 -6.71 -2.56 9.09
CA THR A 16 -5.26 -2.39 9.11
C THR A 16 -4.63 -3.63 9.71
N ARG A 17 -3.54 -4.12 9.12
CA ARG A 17 -2.79 -5.28 9.61
C ARG A 17 -1.28 -5.05 9.55
N GLU A 18 -0.55 -5.88 10.27
CA GLU A 18 0.89 -6.00 10.14
C GLU A 18 1.27 -6.57 8.77
N MET A 19 2.29 -5.98 8.14
CA MET A 19 2.89 -6.47 6.91
C MET A 19 4.41 -6.52 7.05
N PHE A 20 5.00 -7.56 6.43
CA PHE A 20 6.44 -7.78 6.37
C PHE A 20 6.93 -7.54 4.93
N ASP A 21 8.21 -7.20 4.78
CA ASP A 21 8.91 -7.03 3.49
C ASP A 21 8.50 -8.07 2.42
N SER A 22 8.70 -9.35 2.72
CA SER A 22 8.41 -10.46 1.82
C SER A 22 6.93 -10.56 1.42
N HIS A 23 6.01 -10.12 2.27
CA HIS A 23 4.59 -10.11 1.95
C HIS A 23 4.23 -9.01 0.95
N LEU A 24 4.89 -7.85 1.01
CA LEU A 24 4.67 -6.77 0.05
C LEU A 24 5.18 -7.13 -1.33
N GLU A 25 6.38 -7.70 -1.44
CA GLU A 25 6.90 -8.17 -2.73
C GLU A 25 5.96 -9.21 -3.35
N GLN A 26 5.54 -10.21 -2.58
CA GLN A 26 4.58 -11.22 -3.05
C GLN A 26 3.22 -10.62 -3.44
N LEU A 27 2.73 -9.64 -2.69
CA LEU A 27 1.47 -8.95 -2.99
C LEU A 27 1.56 -8.25 -4.35
N LEU A 28 2.61 -7.47 -4.58
CA LEU A 28 2.82 -6.72 -5.82
C LEU A 28 3.04 -7.66 -7.01
N GLN A 29 3.88 -8.68 -6.86
CA GLN A 29 4.12 -9.67 -7.92
C GLN A 29 2.84 -10.41 -8.32
N ARG A 30 2.03 -10.86 -7.35
CA ARG A 30 0.73 -11.49 -7.64
C ARG A 30 -0.26 -10.52 -8.26
N TYR A 31 -0.26 -9.27 -7.82
CA TYR A 31 -1.14 -8.26 -8.38
C TYR A 31 -0.82 -7.99 -9.86
N MET A 32 0.46 -7.99 -10.21
CA MET A 32 0.98 -7.76 -11.58
C MET A 32 0.85 -8.97 -12.51
N GLU A 33 0.68 -10.18 -11.98
CA GLU A 33 0.66 -11.41 -12.77
C GLU A 33 -0.46 -11.39 -13.83
N GLY A 34 -0.06 -11.49 -15.11
CA GLY A 34 -0.99 -11.54 -16.24
C GLY A 34 -1.66 -10.21 -16.60
N LYS A 35 -1.24 -9.09 -16.02
CA LYS A 35 -1.86 -7.76 -16.21
C LYS A 35 -0.87 -6.73 -16.74
N GLN A 36 -1.41 -5.68 -17.34
CA GLN A 36 -0.66 -4.49 -17.71
C GLN A 36 -0.86 -3.45 -16.60
N ILE A 37 0.17 -3.26 -15.76
CA ILE A 37 0.05 -2.43 -14.55
C ILE A 37 0.63 -1.05 -14.79
N LEU A 38 -0.23 -0.03 -14.80
CA LEU A 38 0.18 1.37 -14.72
C LEU A 38 0.93 1.62 -13.42
N PHE A 39 2.08 2.27 -13.53
CA PHE A 39 2.96 2.62 -12.44
C PHE A 39 3.32 4.09 -12.48
N GLY A 40 3.29 4.72 -11.31
CA GLY A 40 3.46 6.16 -11.18
C GLY A 40 3.44 6.61 -9.73
N THR A 41 3.44 7.93 -9.53
CA THR A 41 3.23 8.57 -8.22
C THR A 41 1.99 9.42 -8.20
N ILE A 42 1.40 9.54 -7.01
CA ILE A 42 0.24 10.38 -6.75
C ILE A 42 0.53 11.32 -5.57
N ASP A 43 0.20 12.58 -5.75
CA ASP A 43 0.19 13.60 -4.70
C ASP A 43 -1.06 14.46 -4.86
N VAL A 44 -2.09 14.15 -4.07
CA VAL A 44 -3.36 14.90 -4.10
C VAL A 44 -3.23 16.29 -3.46
N ASN A 45 -2.25 16.50 -2.56
CA ASN A 45 -2.07 17.83 -1.97
C ASN A 45 -1.56 18.84 -3.01
N ASN A 46 -0.80 18.35 -3.99
CA ASN A 46 -0.26 19.13 -5.10
C ASN A 46 -1.03 18.93 -6.42
N ASP A 47 -2.19 18.26 -6.39
CA ASP A 47 -3.00 17.91 -7.58
C ASP A 47 -2.18 17.25 -8.70
N GLU A 48 -1.22 16.40 -8.33
CA GLU A 48 -0.24 15.83 -9.24
C GLU A 48 -0.34 14.31 -9.34
N LEU A 49 -0.49 13.83 -10.58
CA LEU A 49 -0.41 12.42 -10.93
C LEU A 49 0.67 12.24 -12.00
N ARG A 50 1.76 11.56 -11.67
CA ARG A 50 2.85 11.27 -12.60
C ARG A 50 2.81 9.80 -12.99
N ILE A 51 2.81 9.52 -14.28
CA ILE A 51 2.85 8.15 -14.82
C ILE A 51 4.24 7.88 -15.35
N TYR A 52 4.90 6.84 -14.86
CA TYR A 52 6.20 6.42 -15.35
C TYR A 52 6.09 5.43 -16.52
N GLY A 53 5.08 4.56 -16.48
CA GLY A 53 4.82 3.60 -17.54
C GLY A 53 4.16 2.33 -17.01
N THR A 54 4.50 1.20 -17.62
CA THR A 54 4.00 -0.11 -17.21
C THR A 54 5.00 -0.80 -16.29
N ALA A 55 4.63 -1.13 -15.05
CA ALA A 55 5.47 -1.90 -14.14
C ALA A 55 5.74 -3.30 -14.71
N THR A 56 7.01 -3.70 -14.72
CA THR A 56 7.46 -5.00 -15.23
C THR A 56 8.02 -5.89 -14.12
N SER A 57 8.58 -5.30 -13.06
CA SER A 57 9.11 -6.04 -11.92
C SER A 57 9.13 -5.20 -10.66
N VAL A 58 8.95 -5.86 -9.52
CA VAL A 58 9.20 -5.32 -8.18
C VAL A 58 10.09 -6.29 -7.42
N ARG A 59 11.12 -5.75 -6.77
CA ARG A 59 12.06 -6.52 -5.95
C ARG A 59 12.38 -5.78 -4.67
N ILE A 60 12.33 -6.47 -3.54
CA ILE A 60 12.77 -5.93 -2.25
C ILE A 60 14.08 -6.64 -1.89
N ASN A 61 15.19 -5.91 -2.02
CA ASN A 61 16.51 -6.40 -1.67
C ASN A 61 16.80 -6.13 -0.18
N ASN A 62 16.60 -7.15 0.65
CA ASN A 62 16.85 -7.06 2.09
C ASN A 62 18.34 -6.87 2.46
N GLU A 63 19.28 -7.29 1.62
CA GLU A 63 20.72 -7.13 1.91
C GLU A 63 21.15 -5.69 1.70
N ASN A 64 20.69 -5.06 0.62
CA ASN A 64 21.00 -3.66 0.29
C ASN A 64 20.00 -2.66 0.87
N LYS A 65 18.89 -3.14 1.46
CA LYS A 65 17.77 -2.35 1.96
C LYS A 65 17.14 -1.46 0.90
N GLU A 66 16.92 -2.00 -0.29
CA GLU A 66 16.36 -1.27 -1.43
C GLU A 66 15.06 -1.91 -1.89
N CYS A 67 14.08 -1.07 -2.23
CA CYS A 67 12.90 -1.45 -2.99
C CYS A 67 13.07 -0.95 -4.42
N GLU A 68 13.20 -1.89 -5.36
CA GLU A 68 13.42 -1.61 -6.77
C GLU A 68 12.12 -1.81 -7.56
N PHE A 69 11.71 -0.78 -8.29
CA PHE A 69 10.61 -0.81 -9.23
C PHE A 69 11.16 -0.67 -10.65
N GLN A 70 10.89 -1.65 -11.50
CA GLN A 70 11.23 -1.58 -12.92
C GLN A 70 9.96 -1.36 -13.74
N TYR A 71 10.06 -0.48 -14.74
CA TYR A 71 8.95 -0.16 -15.63
C TYR A 71 9.43 0.03 -17.06
N GLN A 72 8.51 -0.17 -18.00
CA GLN A 72 8.67 0.16 -19.40
C GLN A 72 7.92 1.47 -19.68
N LEU A 73 8.60 2.42 -20.32
CA LEU A 73 7.98 3.67 -20.75
C LEU A 73 6.87 3.37 -21.76
N ASN A 74 5.77 4.12 -21.68
CA ASN A 74 4.62 3.96 -22.57
C ASN A 74 4.86 4.56 -23.97
N ASP A 75 6.11 4.87 -24.32
CA ASP A 75 6.49 5.33 -25.66
C ASP A 75 6.97 4.16 -26.55
N ASP A 76 6.98 4.37 -27.86
CA ASP A 76 7.44 3.37 -28.83
C ASP A 76 8.97 3.09 -28.72
N SER A 77 9.66 3.68 -27.75
CA SER A 77 11.12 3.64 -27.66
C SER A 77 11.66 2.36 -27.01
N HIS A 78 10.78 1.49 -26.48
CA HIS A 78 11.14 0.31 -25.68
C HIS A 78 12.11 0.61 -24.53
N GLN A 79 12.20 1.88 -24.09
CA GLN A 79 13.05 2.26 -22.99
C GLN A 79 12.44 1.75 -21.67
N SER A 80 13.32 1.28 -20.79
CA SER A 80 12.98 0.91 -19.43
C SER A 80 13.56 1.91 -18.45
N GLY A 81 12.83 2.13 -17.36
CA GLY A 81 13.29 2.88 -16.21
C GLY A 81 13.37 1.99 -14.98
N GLN A 82 14.15 2.46 -14.00
CA GLN A 82 14.25 1.86 -12.68
C GLN A 82 14.19 2.96 -11.64
N ILE A 83 13.39 2.74 -10.60
CA ILE A 83 13.37 3.55 -9.39
C ILE A 83 13.85 2.66 -8.25
N SER A 84 14.83 3.15 -7.48
CA SER A 84 15.29 2.51 -6.24
C SER A 84 15.00 3.46 -5.10
N VAL A 85 14.28 2.98 -4.09
CA VAL A 85 13.96 3.72 -2.86
C VAL A 85 14.46 2.92 -1.68
N SER A 86 14.91 3.59 -0.63
CA SER A 86 15.34 2.91 0.58
C SER A 86 14.16 2.20 1.23
N PHE A 87 14.33 0.92 1.53
CA PHE A 87 13.31 0.15 2.24
C PHE A 87 13.12 0.62 3.68
N ASP A 88 14.15 1.23 4.28
CA ASP A 88 14.03 1.85 5.60
C ASP A 88 13.07 3.05 5.58
N GLU A 89 12.81 3.65 4.41
CA GLU A 89 11.84 4.74 4.22
C GLU A 89 10.40 4.24 4.04
N LEU A 90 10.17 2.94 3.85
CA LEU A 90 8.81 2.40 3.67
C LEU A 90 7.93 2.71 4.89
N LEU A 91 6.86 3.48 4.69
CA LEU A 91 5.98 3.92 5.76
C LEU A 91 4.74 3.01 5.87
N ILE A 92 4.00 2.87 4.78
CA ILE A 92 2.72 2.17 4.75
C ILE A 92 2.42 1.69 3.33
N SER A 93 1.69 0.59 3.20
CA SER A 93 1.05 0.21 1.95
C SER A 93 -0.47 0.17 2.09
N HIS A 94 -1.17 0.44 1.01
CA HIS A 94 -2.63 0.39 0.97
C HIS A 94 -3.12 -0.51 -0.16
N GLU A 95 -4.16 -1.29 0.13
CA GLU A 95 -4.98 -1.95 -0.87
C GLU A 95 -6.36 -1.29 -0.92
N ALA A 96 -6.69 -0.67 -2.06
CA ALA A 96 -8.01 -0.11 -2.31
C ALA A 96 -8.74 -0.98 -3.33
N SER A 97 -9.87 -1.57 -2.94
CA SER A 97 -10.65 -2.47 -3.80
C SER A 97 -12.12 -2.12 -3.76
N PHE A 98 -12.71 -1.76 -4.90
CA PHE A 98 -14.12 -1.36 -4.98
C PHE A 98 -14.81 -2.00 -6.17
N ASP A 99 -16.09 -2.34 -5.99
CA ASP A 99 -16.96 -2.70 -7.10
C ASP A 99 -17.40 -1.42 -7.82
N LEU A 100 -17.03 -1.31 -9.09
CA LEU A 100 -17.30 -0.14 -9.92
C LEU A 100 -18.37 -0.46 -10.95
N LEU A 101 -19.24 0.51 -11.23
CA LEU A 101 -20.08 0.48 -12.42
C LEU A 101 -19.31 1.12 -13.58
N ASP A 102 -18.71 0.27 -14.41
CA ASP A 102 -17.97 0.66 -15.59
C ASP A 102 -18.89 0.66 -16.83
N GLU A 103 -18.76 1.67 -17.69
CA GLU A 103 -19.64 1.83 -18.86
C GLU A 103 -19.45 0.72 -19.89
N ASP A 104 -18.23 0.21 -20.05
CA ASP A 104 -17.88 -0.79 -21.07
C ASP A 104 -17.92 -2.22 -20.51
N HIS A 105 -17.64 -2.39 -19.22
CA HIS A 105 -17.47 -3.70 -18.58
C HIS A 105 -18.60 -4.07 -17.60
N GLY A 106 -19.51 -3.14 -17.30
CA GLY A 106 -20.57 -3.33 -16.31
C GLY A 106 -20.02 -3.27 -14.88
N THR A 107 -20.59 -4.04 -13.95
CA THR A 107 -20.09 -4.06 -12.57
C THR A 107 -18.84 -4.93 -12.45
N VAL A 108 -17.70 -4.32 -12.16
CA VAL A 108 -16.40 -5.00 -12.05
C VAL A 108 -15.68 -4.66 -10.74
N PRO A 109 -15.06 -5.64 -10.06
CA PRO A 109 -14.17 -5.36 -8.94
C PRO A 109 -12.86 -4.79 -9.47
N TYR A 110 -12.52 -3.58 -9.06
CA TYR A 110 -11.26 -2.93 -9.44
C TYR A 110 -10.41 -2.65 -8.20
N LYS A 111 -9.10 -2.83 -8.34
CA LYS A 111 -8.14 -2.71 -7.23
C LYS A 111 -6.98 -1.81 -7.64
N VAL A 112 -6.54 -0.95 -6.73
CA VAL A 112 -5.29 -0.18 -6.82
C VAL A 112 -4.46 -0.44 -5.56
N ILE A 113 -3.16 -0.66 -5.73
CA ILE A 113 -2.22 -0.80 -4.62
C ILE A 113 -1.37 0.46 -4.53
N TYR A 114 -1.23 1.00 -3.32
CA TYR A 114 -0.38 2.14 -3.03
C TYR A 114 0.76 1.73 -2.09
N VAL A 115 1.94 2.31 -2.29
CA VAL A 115 3.10 2.11 -1.43
C VAL A 115 3.71 3.48 -1.14
N THR A 116 3.70 3.86 0.13
CA THR A 116 4.17 5.18 0.57
C THR A 116 5.49 5.05 1.30
N PHE A 117 6.44 5.87 0.90
CA PHE A 117 7.75 6.04 1.53
C PHE A 117 7.84 7.44 2.13
N GLU A 118 8.48 7.59 3.27
CA GLU A 118 8.74 8.87 3.93
C GLU A 118 10.25 9.08 4.04
N ASN A 119 10.72 10.22 3.55
CA ASN A 119 12.11 10.63 3.75
C ASN A 119 12.32 11.04 5.22
N PRO A 120 13.21 10.38 5.98
CA PRO A 120 13.38 10.63 7.41
C PRO A 120 14.02 11.99 7.73
N GLU A 121 14.71 12.62 6.77
CA GLU A 121 15.34 13.92 6.96
C GLU A 121 14.38 15.08 6.71
N THR A 122 13.49 14.94 5.71
CA THR A 122 12.57 16.02 5.30
C THR A 122 11.14 15.82 5.76
N GLY A 123 10.73 14.58 6.10
CA GLY A 123 9.35 14.19 6.33
C GLY A 123 8.48 14.20 5.06
N GLU A 124 9.11 14.26 3.88
CA GLU A 124 8.40 14.26 2.60
C GLU A 124 7.97 12.83 2.25
N GLU A 125 6.68 12.66 1.94
CA GLU A 125 6.12 11.39 1.51
C GLU A 125 6.09 11.28 -0.01
N THR A 126 6.44 10.10 -0.52
CA THR A 126 6.20 9.73 -1.92
C THR A 126 5.34 8.47 -1.96
N THR A 127 4.16 8.60 -2.57
CA THR A 127 3.23 7.47 -2.77
C THR A 127 3.29 6.99 -4.20
N TYR A 128 3.71 5.74 -4.38
CA TYR A 128 3.65 5.02 -5.65
C TYR A 128 2.33 4.28 -5.77
N PHE A 129 1.76 4.22 -6.98
CA PHE A 129 0.55 3.44 -7.26
C PHE A 129 0.81 2.35 -8.30
N PHE A 130 0.02 1.27 -8.21
CA PHE A 130 -0.05 0.17 -9.16
C PHE A 130 -1.53 -0.08 -9.51
N ALA A 131 -1.88 0.10 -10.78
CA ALA A 131 -3.26 0.01 -11.26
C ALA A 131 -3.35 -0.80 -12.57
N ASP A 132 -4.29 -1.73 -12.68
CA ASP A 132 -4.51 -2.49 -13.91
C ASP A 132 -5.08 -1.59 -15.02
N GLU A 133 -4.30 -1.37 -16.07
CA GLU A 133 -4.64 -0.49 -17.19
C GLU A 133 -5.93 -0.91 -17.91
N LYS A 134 -6.20 -2.22 -17.96
CA LYS A 134 -7.30 -2.79 -18.75
C LYS A 134 -8.45 -3.29 -17.89
N GLY A 135 -8.40 -3.07 -16.57
CA GLY A 135 -9.44 -3.55 -15.66
C GLY A 135 -10.73 -2.73 -15.71
N VAL A 136 -10.66 -1.47 -16.14
CA VAL A 136 -11.77 -0.51 -16.26
C VAL A 136 -11.47 0.50 -17.38
N SER A 137 -12.48 1.24 -17.82
CA SER A 137 -12.35 2.26 -18.87
C SER A 137 -11.59 3.51 -18.43
N GLN A 138 -11.57 3.83 -17.13
CA GLN A 138 -10.89 5.01 -16.59
C GLN A 138 -10.00 4.68 -15.38
N PRO A 139 -8.90 3.93 -15.56
CA PRO A 139 -8.08 3.45 -14.45
C PRO A 139 -7.45 4.58 -13.63
N LEU A 140 -7.02 5.67 -14.27
CA LEU A 140 -6.39 6.81 -13.57
C LEU A 140 -7.38 7.61 -12.72
N SER A 141 -8.65 7.71 -13.16
CA SER A 141 -9.71 8.32 -12.34
C SER A 141 -9.89 7.51 -11.05
N CYS A 142 -9.89 6.17 -11.15
CA CYS A 142 -9.96 5.30 -9.99
C CYS A 142 -8.74 5.44 -9.07
N VAL A 143 -7.53 5.63 -9.60
CA VAL A 143 -6.32 5.89 -8.78
C VAL A 143 -6.52 7.14 -7.90
N VAL A 144 -6.99 8.24 -8.48
CA VAL A 144 -7.19 9.48 -7.72
C VAL A 144 -8.33 9.34 -6.70
N GLU A 145 -9.47 8.80 -7.15
CA GLU A 145 -10.65 8.64 -6.28
C GLU A 145 -10.38 7.67 -5.13
N PHE A 146 -9.75 6.52 -5.40
CA PHE A 146 -9.49 5.51 -4.38
C PHE A 146 -8.49 6.02 -3.35
N TRP A 147 -7.47 6.77 -3.77
CA TRP A 147 -6.50 7.34 -2.83
C TRP A 147 -7.18 8.24 -1.79
N SER A 148 -8.13 9.07 -2.20
CA SER A 148 -8.92 9.92 -1.27
C SER A 148 -9.70 9.14 -0.21
N GLN A 149 -9.98 7.85 -0.46
CA GLN A 149 -10.73 6.97 0.43
C GLN A 149 -9.83 6.10 1.32
N VAL A 150 -8.54 5.99 0.99
CA VAL A 150 -7.61 5.07 1.69
C VAL A 150 -6.40 5.74 2.31
N SER A 151 -6.05 6.97 1.92
CA SER A 151 -4.81 7.64 2.32
C SER A 151 -4.62 7.64 3.85
N GLU A 152 -5.68 7.84 4.61
CA GLU A 152 -5.64 7.92 6.08
C GLU A 152 -5.76 6.57 6.79
N VAL A 153 -6.10 5.50 6.08
CA VAL A 153 -6.37 4.19 6.71
C VAL A 153 -5.07 3.62 7.27
N GLY A 154 -5.02 3.39 8.59
CA GLY A 154 -3.91 2.71 9.26
C GLY A 154 -2.69 3.58 9.58
N ARG A 155 -2.73 4.88 9.29
CA ARG A 155 -1.66 5.83 9.65
C ARG A 155 -1.54 6.07 11.16
N ASP A 156 -2.61 5.82 11.91
CA ASP A 156 -2.67 5.93 13.37
C ASP A 156 -2.21 4.65 14.10
N VAL A 157 -1.81 3.61 13.35
CA VAL A 157 -1.42 2.31 13.90
C VAL A 157 0.10 2.14 13.85
N ASN A 158 0.69 1.91 15.03
CA ASN A 158 2.08 1.52 15.13
C ASN A 158 2.21 0.11 15.73
N PHE A 159 2.77 -0.81 14.94
CA PHE A 159 2.98 -2.22 15.31
C PHE A 159 4.31 -2.47 16.05
N GLU A 160 5.16 -1.45 16.20
CA GLU A 160 6.35 -1.51 17.05
C GLU A 160 6.01 -1.57 18.56
N LEU A 161 4.71 -1.53 18.92
CA LEU A 161 4.21 -1.85 20.26
C LEU A 161 4.39 -3.34 20.60
N THR A 162 5.65 -3.78 20.72
CA THR A 162 6.01 -5.07 21.31
C THR A 162 6.72 -4.83 22.65
N GLY A 163 6.18 -5.38 23.74
CA GLY A 163 6.99 -5.61 24.96
C GLY A 163 6.32 -5.51 26.33
N CYS A 164 5.45 -4.53 26.62
CA CYS A 164 4.93 -4.34 28.00
C CYS A 164 3.40 -4.15 28.11
N THR A 165 2.76 -3.44 27.18
CA THR A 165 1.35 -3.01 27.32
C THR A 165 0.32 -4.14 27.14
N ALA A 166 0.56 -5.11 26.25
CA ALA A 166 -0.34 -6.26 26.05
C ALA A 166 -0.37 -7.21 27.27
N ASN A 167 0.78 -7.37 27.93
CA ASN A 167 0.90 -8.14 29.18
C ASN A 167 0.31 -7.36 30.37
N GLU A 168 0.46 -6.04 30.41
CA GLU A 168 -0.17 -5.19 31.42
C GLU A 168 -1.69 -5.22 31.33
N PHE A 169 -2.27 -5.13 30.13
CA PHE A 169 -3.72 -5.26 29.96
C PHE A 169 -4.24 -6.62 30.40
N SER A 170 -3.53 -7.70 30.03
CA SER A 170 -3.83 -9.06 30.48
C SER A 170 -3.73 -9.21 32.00
N ARG A 171 -2.79 -8.52 32.64
CA ARG A 171 -2.57 -8.52 34.09
C ARG A 171 -3.64 -7.71 34.83
N LEU A 172 -4.04 -6.56 34.29
CA LEU A 172 -5.13 -5.71 34.81
C LEU A 172 -6.49 -6.41 34.70
N LEU A 173 -6.76 -7.11 33.59
CA LEU A 173 -7.98 -7.90 33.41
C LEU A 173 -8.05 -9.08 34.38
N LYS A 174 -6.92 -9.76 34.64
CA LYS A 174 -6.84 -10.82 35.66
C LYS A 174 -7.05 -10.28 37.09
N GLN A 175 -6.53 -9.10 37.41
CA GLN A 175 -6.73 -8.47 38.72
C GLN A 175 -8.19 -8.07 38.97
N LYS A 176 -8.87 -7.48 37.98
CA LYS A 176 -10.31 -7.15 38.09
C LYS A 176 -11.21 -8.38 38.23
N LYS A 177 -10.84 -9.50 37.61
CA LYS A 177 -11.61 -10.75 37.70
C LYS A 177 -11.51 -11.39 39.10
N ASN A 178 -10.37 -11.23 39.76
CA ASN A 178 -10.16 -11.73 41.11
C ASN A 178 -10.71 -10.82 42.22
N SER A 179 -10.90 -9.52 41.96
CA SER A 179 -11.54 -8.62 42.94
C SER A 179 -13.07 -8.75 42.98
N CYS A 180 -13.69 -9.30 41.94
CA CYS A 180 -15.15 -9.52 41.88
C CYS A 180 -15.62 -10.83 42.53
N CYS A 181 -14.70 -11.68 43.00
CA CYS A 181 -15.02 -12.97 43.65
C CYS A 181 -14.83 -12.96 45.17
N ASN A 182 -14.61 -11.79 45.78
CA ASN A 182 -14.36 -11.64 47.22
C ASN A 182 -15.43 -10.82 47.97
N ASP A 183 -16.61 -10.64 47.38
CA ASP A 183 -17.81 -10.16 48.08
C ASP A 183 -18.87 -11.27 48.15
#